data_AF-A0A2E4KRU0-F1
#
_entry.id   AF-A0A2E4KRU0-F1
#
_cell.length_a   1.000
_cell.length_b   1.000
_cell.length_c   1.000
_cell.angle_alpha   90.00
_cell.angle_beta   90.00
_cell.angle_gamma   90.00
#
_symmetry.space_group_name_H-M   'P 1'
#
loop_
_entity.id
_entity.type
_entity.pdbx_description
1 polymer ?
#
loop_
_entity_poly.entity_id
_entity_poly.type
_entity_poly.pdbx_seq_one_letter_code
_entity_poly.pdbx_strand_id
1 'polypeptide(L)'
;MGLSLTEKRRQIFAIAERVASSHGVEVFDVQLRRESVGWVLRVVLDRQDSSVDDDGISVDDCQKVSQDLNAVLDVEDTLDHAYTLEVSSPGLDRPLRTPGEYQRFVGRLAQIVVSEAINGQTFLKGR
;
A
#
# COMPACT_ATOMS: atom_id res chain seq x y z
N MET A 1 -11.17 -13.68 23.39
CA MET A 1 -11.01 -14.26 22.03
C MET A 1 -10.46 -13.15 21.17
N GLY A 2 -9.20 -13.25 20.75
CA GLY A 2 -8.58 -12.24 19.90
C GLY A 2 -9.20 -12.22 18.50
N LEU A 3 -9.14 -11.07 17.84
CA LEU A 3 -9.55 -10.92 16.45
C LEU A 3 -8.69 -11.81 15.53
N SER A 4 -9.31 -12.39 14.50
CA SER A 4 -8.61 -13.07 13.42
C SER A 4 -7.63 -12.11 12.73
N LEU A 5 -6.53 -12.63 12.17
CA LEU A 5 -5.55 -11.85 11.39
C LEU A 5 -6.22 -11.00 10.30
N THR A 6 -7.28 -11.52 9.67
CA THR A 6 -8.06 -10.79 8.66
C THR A 6 -8.82 -9.59 9.25
N GLU A 7 -9.40 -9.76 10.44
CA GLU A 7 -10.13 -8.72 11.15
C GLU A 7 -9.18 -7.64 11.66
N LYS A 8 -8.03 -8.03 12.23
CA LYS A 8 -6.97 -7.10 12.64
C LYS A 8 -6.47 -6.29 11.47
N ARG A 9 -6.17 -6.93 10.32
CA ARG A 9 -5.76 -6.21 9.11
C ARG A 9 -6.80 -5.17 8.69
N ARG A 10 -8.09 -5.52 8.73
CA ARG A 10 -9.17 -4.60 8.37
C ARG A 10 -9.26 -3.41 9.35
N GLN A 11 -9.11 -3.67 10.65
CA GLN A 11 -9.06 -2.61 11.66
C GLN A 11 -7.87 -1.67 11.42
N ILE A 12 -6.67 -2.22 11.27
CA ILE A 12 -5.45 -1.45 11.01
C ILE A 12 -5.58 -0.64 9.72
N PHE A 13 -6.16 -1.22 8.67
CA PHE A 13 -6.44 -0.50 7.43
C PHE A 13 -7.31 0.74 7.68
N ALA A 14 -8.40 0.60 8.46
CA ALA A 14 -9.28 1.72 8.78
C ALA A 14 -8.58 2.82 9.61
N ILE A 15 -7.67 2.44 10.50
CA ILE A 15 -6.86 3.39 11.29
C ILE A 15 -5.87 4.11 10.37
N ALA A 16 -5.12 3.35 9.57
CA ALA A 16 -4.14 3.87 8.63
C ALA A 16 -4.80 4.84 7.63
N GLU A 17 -5.98 4.51 7.12
CA GLU A 17 -6.75 5.38 6.22
C GLU A 17 -7.10 6.72 6.86
N ARG A 18 -7.51 6.74 8.13
CA ARG A 18 -7.83 7.97 8.85
C ARG A 18 -6.59 8.86 9.02
N VAL A 19 -5.47 8.26 9.38
CA VAL A 19 -4.19 8.97 9.54
C VAL A 19 -3.70 9.48 8.18
N ALA A 20 -3.65 8.63 7.17
CA ALA A 20 -3.25 8.97 5.81
C ALA A 20 -4.08 10.14 5.25
N SER A 21 -5.40 10.08 5.43
CA SER A 21 -6.33 11.14 4.98
C SER A 21 -6.03 12.50 5.61
N SER A 22 -5.60 12.56 6.87
CA SER A 22 -5.21 13.83 7.51
C SER A 22 -3.93 14.44 6.94
N HIS A 23 -3.11 13.63 6.27
CA HIS A 23 -1.89 14.05 5.57
C HIS A 23 -2.11 14.22 4.05
N GLY A 24 -3.35 14.07 3.56
CA GLY A 24 -3.68 14.24 2.14
C GLY A 24 -3.18 13.11 1.24
N VAL A 25 -2.94 11.93 1.80
CA VAL A 25 -2.52 10.71 1.10
C VAL A 25 -3.51 9.58 1.39
N GLU A 26 -3.49 8.53 0.58
CA GLU A 26 -4.38 7.35 0.72
C GLU A 26 -3.58 6.08 1.02
N VAL A 27 -4.20 5.09 1.64
CA VAL A 27 -3.59 3.79 1.87
C VAL A 27 -3.86 2.88 0.68
N PHE A 28 -2.78 2.53 -0.01
CA PHE A 28 -2.82 1.58 -1.12
C PHE A 28 -2.92 0.14 -0.65
N ASP A 29 -2.20 -0.23 0.41
CA ASP A 29 -2.20 -1.59 0.94
C ASP A 29 -1.73 -1.64 2.40
N VAL A 30 -2.20 -2.65 3.13
CA VAL A 30 -1.73 -2.97 4.48
C VAL A 30 -1.43 -4.46 4.58
N GLN A 31 -0.22 -4.78 5.01
CA GLN A 31 0.26 -6.15 5.12
C GLN A 31 0.83 -6.39 6.51
N LEU A 32 0.36 -7.45 7.16
CA LEU A 32 0.95 -7.95 8.41
C LEU A 32 1.58 -9.30 8.10
N ARG A 33 2.90 -9.38 8.15
CA ARG A 33 3.66 -10.60 7.79
C ARG A 33 4.69 -10.95 8.85
N ARG A 34 5.03 -12.23 8.92
CA ARG A 34 6.18 -12.70 9.70
C ARG A 34 7.39 -12.77 8.78
N GLU A 35 8.39 -11.96 9.07
CA GLU A 35 9.69 -11.97 8.39
C GLU A 35 10.78 -12.55 9.32
N SER A 36 12.01 -12.71 8.83
CA SER A 36 13.10 -13.29 9.62
C SER A 36 13.37 -12.52 10.92
N VAL A 37 13.25 -11.19 10.88
CA VAL A 37 13.55 -10.29 12.00
C VAL A 37 12.41 -10.12 13.01
N GLY A 38 11.18 -10.48 12.66
CA GLY A 38 10.01 -10.21 13.50
C GLY A 38 8.70 -10.19 12.75
N TRP A 39 7.65 -9.69 13.40
CA TRP A 39 6.45 -9.26 12.71
C TRP A 39 6.71 -7.91 12.05
N VAL A 40 6.24 -7.74 10.82
CA VAL A 40 6.32 -6.48 10.07
C VAL A 40 4.89 -6.08 9.69
N LEU A 41 4.51 -4.87 10.10
CA LEU A 41 3.32 -4.19 9.63
C LEU A 41 3.76 -3.19 8.56
N ARG A 42 3.47 -3.49 7.30
CA ARG A 42 3.77 -2.61 6.17
C ARG A 42 2.51 -1.89 5.72
N VAL A 43 2.58 -0.57 5.67
CA VAL A 43 1.54 0.32 5.13
C VAL A 43 2.09 0.98 3.89
N VAL A 44 1.44 0.74 2.77
CA VAL A 44 1.79 1.35 1.49
C VAL A 44 0.87 2.52 1.26
N LEU A 45 1.44 3.71 1.13
CA LEU A 45 0.75 4.95 0.84
C LEU A 45 0.75 5.22 -0.65
N ASP A 46 -0.20 6.02 -1.09
CA ASP A 46 -0.31 6.47 -2.45
C ASP A 46 -1.03 7.81 -2.54
N ARG A 47 -0.98 8.44 -3.71
CA ARG A 47 -1.73 9.65 -3.99
C ARG A 47 -2.61 9.40 -5.19
N GLN A 48 -3.89 9.72 -5.05
CA GLN A 48 -4.86 9.53 -6.11
C GLN A 48 -4.43 10.26 -7.39
N ASP A 49 -3.72 11.38 -7.32
CA ASP A 49 -3.24 12.12 -8.50
C ASP A 49 -1.79 11.85 -8.92
N SER A 50 -1.22 10.72 -8.47
CA SER A 50 0.09 10.23 -8.94
C SER A 50 0.03 9.86 -10.43
N SER A 51 -0.02 10.86 -11.30
CA SER A 51 0.44 10.67 -12.68
C SER A 51 1.94 10.43 -12.63
N VAL A 52 2.52 9.77 -13.64
CA VAL A 52 3.99 9.50 -13.69
C VAL A 52 4.81 10.81 -13.64
N ASP A 53 4.14 11.94 -13.87
CA ASP A 53 4.68 13.29 -13.92
C ASP A 53 4.41 14.10 -12.63
N ASP A 54 3.62 13.55 -11.69
CA ASP A 54 3.35 14.13 -10.37
C ASP A 54 4.31 13.55 -9.33
N ASP A 55 4.78 14.37 -8.39
CA ASP A 55 5.59 13.90 -7.27
C ASP A 55 4.72 12.92 -6.47
N GLY A 56 5.04 11.63 -6.57
CA GLY A 56 4.37 10.59 -5.80
C GLY A 56 4.57 10.78 -4.29
N ILE A 57 4.37 9.72 -3.52
CA ILE A 57 4.59 9.81 -2.07
C ILE A 57 6.06 10.14 -1.76
N SER A 58 6.29 11.26 -1.06
CA SER A 58 7.61 11.68 -0.62
C SER A 58 8.05 10.94 0.64
N VAL A 59 9.35 11.00 0.94
CA VAL A 59 9.90 10.46 2.20
C VAL A 59 9.31 11.19 3.41
N ASP A 60 9.05 12.49 3.29
CA ASP A 60 8.46 13.30 4.36
C ASP A 60 7.00 12.89 4.64
N ASP A 61 6.22 12.58 3.60
CA ASP A 61 4.88 12.03 3.75
C ASP A 61 4.90 10.70 4.51
N CYS A 62 5.82 9.80 4.14
CA CYS A 62 5.99 8.51 4.82
C CYS A 62 6.37 8.71 6.29
N GLN A 63 7.27 9.67 6.58
CA GLN A 63 7.71 9.96 7.93
C GLN A 63 6.57 10.49 8.80
N LYS A 64 5.80 11.48 8.29
CA LYS A 64 4.65 12.07 9.01
C LYS A 64 3.58 11.03 9.32
N VAL A 65 3.18 10.25 8.32
CA VAL A 65 2.20 9.19 8.50
C VAL A 65 2.72 8.11 9.46
N SER A 66 3.99 7.73 9.37
CA SER A 66 4.59 6.74 10.27
C SER A 66 4.54 7.17 11.74
N GLN A 67 4.88 8.43 12.03
CA GLN A 67 4.87 8.96 13.39
C GLN A 67 3.46 8.96 13.99
N ASP A 68 2.48 9.51 13.27
CA ASP A 68 1.10 9.60 13.75
C ASP A 68 0.43 8.23 13.82
N LEU A 69 0.68 7.38 12.83
CA LEU A 69 0.13 6.02 12.81
C LEU A 69 0.66 5.19 13.97
N ASN A 70 1.96 5.27 14.27
CA ASN A 70 2.54 4.57 15.41
C ASN A 70 1.86 5.01 16.72
N ALA A 71 1.68 6.32 16.92
CA ALA A 71 1.03 6.84 18.11
C ALA A 71 -0.43 6.34 18.26
N VAL A 72 -1.19 6.28 17.16
CA VAL A 72 -2.58 5.77 17.20
C VAL A 72 -2.62 4.27 17.43
N LEU A 73 -1.74 3.49 16.79
CA LEU A 73 -1.69 2.03 16.97
C LEU A 73 -1.30 1.64 18.40
N ASP A 74 -0.42 2.41 19.04
CA ASP A 74 -0.03 2.22 20.45
C ASP A 74 -1.21 2.49 21.41
N VAL A 75 -2.04 3.49 21.12
CA VAL A 75 -3.22 3.83 21.94
C VAL A 75 -4.35 2.81 21.77
N GLU A 76 -4.57 2.33 20.54
CA GLU A 76 -5.65 1.37 20.25
C GLU A 76 -5.29 -0.09 20.55
N ASP A 77 -4.04 -0.39 20.96
CA ASP A 77 -3.52 -1.73 21.29
C ASP A 77 -3.92 -2.81 20.27
N THR A 78 -3.67 -2.50 18.99
CA THR A 78 -4.25 -3.25 17.86
C THR A 78 -3.56 -4.60 17.58
N LEU A 79 -2.38 -4.84 18.16
CA LEU A 79 -1.53 -6.00 17.85
C LEU A 79 -0.88 -6.61 19.10
N ASP A 80 -1.21 -7.88 19.37
CA ASP A 80 -0.71 -8.65 20.53
C ASP A 80 0.78 -9.04 20.47
N HIS A 81 1.53 -8.57 19.46
CA HIS A 81 2.92 -8.96 19.21
C HIS A 81 3.75 -7.72 18.90
N ALA A 82 5.00 -7.69 19.37
CA ALA A 82 5.96 -6.68 18.92
C ALA A 82 6.16 -6.78 17.40
N TYR A 83 6.16 -5.62 16.73
CA TYR A 83 6.27 -5.52 15.29
C TYR A 83 7.15 -4.33 14.90
N THR A 84 7.67 -4.37 13.67
CA THR A 84 8.27 -3.21 13.01
C THR A 84 7.22 -2.58 12.11
N LEU A 85 6.96 -1.28 12.28
CA LEU A 85 6.14 -0.50 11.37
C LEU A 85 6.99 -0.01 10.19
N GLU A 86 6.53 -0.31 8.97
CA GLU A 86 7.11 0.21 7.73
C GLU A 86 6.06 1.00 6.97
N VAL A 87 6.38 2.24 6.60
CA VAL A 87 5.53 3.09 5.77
C VAL A 87 6.30 3.46 4.51
N SER A 88 5.73 3.17 3.34
CA SER A 88 6.40 3.38 2.06
C SER A 88 5.43 3.77 0.95
N SER A 89 5.94 4.20 -0.20
CA SER A 89 5.18 4.30 -1.44
C SER A 89 5.08 2.93 -2.15
N PRO A 90 4.26 2.78 -3.21
CA PRO A 90 4.15 1.53 -3.96
C PRO A 90 5.31 1.35 -4.96
N GLY A 91 6.10 2.40 -5.20
CA GLY A 91 7.18 2.42 -6.18
C GLY A 91 6.70 2.43 -7.64
N LEU A 92 7.64 2.19 -8.57
CA LEU A 92 7.38 2.18 -10.01
C LEU A 92 6.52 0.99 -10.48
N ASP A 93 6.47 -0.09 -9.69
CA ASP A 93 5.73 -1.31 -9.98
C ASP A 93 4.29 -1.28 -9.43
N ARG A 94 3.74 -0.08 -9.13
CA ARG A 94 2.37 0.12 -8.64
C ARG A 94 1.34 -0.54 -9.58
N PRO A 95 0.68 -1.64 -9.16
CA PRO A 95 -0.31 -2.28 -10.02
C PRO A 95 -1.58 -1.43 -10.12
N LEU A 96 -2.16 -1.35 -11.32
CA LEU A 96 -3.47 -0.76 -11.54
C LEU A 96 -4.54 -1.76 -11.06
N ARG A 97 -5.51 -1.31 -10.25
CA ARG A 97 -6.51 -2.17 -9.59
C ARG A 97 -7.94 -1.85 -10.01
N THR A 98 -8.22 -0.60 -10.37
CA THR A 98 -9.56 -0.09 -10.64
C THR A 98 -9.71 0.35 -12.10
N PRO A 99 -10.92 0.27 -12.69
CA PRO A 99 -11.16 0.74 -14.06
C PRO A 99 -10.74 2.20 -14.29
N GLY A 100 -10.97 3.07 -13.30
CA GLY A 100 -10.58 4.49 -13.37
C GLY A 100 -9.08 4.69 -13.48
N GLU A 101 -8.27 3.84 -12.83
CA GLU A 101 -6.82 3.87 -12.99
C GLU A 101 -6.44 3.48 -14.41
N TYR A 102 -6.93 2.37 -14.96
CA TYR A 102 -6.63 1.99 -16.36
C TYR A 102 -6.93 3.13 -17.34
N GLN A 103 -8.04 3.84 -17.14
CA GLN A 103 -8.44 4.96 -17.99
C GLN A 103 -7.45 6.13 -17.94
N ARG A 104 -6.81 6.40 -16.79
CA ARG A 104 -5.83 7.48 -16.63
C ARG A 104 -4.49 7.19 -17.30
N PHE A 105 -4.15 5.91 -17.49
CA PHE A 105 -2.89 5.47 -18.11
C PHE A 105 -3.05 5.09 -19.60
N VAL A 106 -4.17 5.38 -20.25
CA VAL A 106 -4.39 5.10 -21.68
C VAL A 106 -3.28 5.70 -22.56
N GLY A 107 -2.78 4.89 -23.50
CA GLY A 107 -1.72 5.28 -24.43
C GLY A 107 -0.31 5.28 -23.83
N ARG A 108 -0.17 4.98 -22.53
CA ARG A 108 1.12 4.81 -21.87
C ARG A 108 1.63 3.37 -22.01
N LEU A 109 2.94 3.19 -21.82
CA LEU A 109 3.56 1.87 -21.87
C LEU A 109 3.12 1.05 -20.65
N ALA A 110 2.49 -0.10 -20.90
CA ALA A 110 2.04 -1.03 -19.90
C ALA A 110 2.89 -2.31 -19.91
N GLN A 111 3.08 -2.86 -18.72
CA GLN A 111 3.55 -4.22 -18.51
C GLN A 111 2.37 -5.05 -18.03
N ILE A 112 2.05 -6.13 -18.74
CA ILE A 112 0.92 -7.00 -18.44
C ILE A 112 1.47 -8.38 -18.16
N VAL A 113 1.14 -8.91 -16.98
CA VAL A 113 1.41 -10.30 -16.63
C VAL A 113 0.09 -11.05 -16.70
N VAL A 114 0.04 -12.08 -17.55
CA VAL A 114 -1.15 -12.91 -17.77
C VAL A 114 -0.98 -14.27 -17.09
N SER A 115 -2.08 -14.83 -16.57
CA SER A 115 -2.09 -16.13 -15.91
C SER A 115 -1.88 -17.30 -16.88
N GLU A 116 -2.32 -17.14 -18.13
CA GLU A 116 -2.16 -18.12 -19.20
C GLU A 116 -1.31 -17.53 -20.32
N ALA A 117 -0.40 -18.33 -20.88
CA ALA A 117 0.52 -17.84 -21.90
C ALA A 117 -0.21 -17.48 -23.20
N ILE A 118 0.06 -16.28 -23.71
CA ILE A 118 -0.38 -15.83 -25.04
C ILE A 118 0.82 -15.96 -25.98
N ASN A 119 0.72 -16.80 -27.01
CA ASN A 119 1.84 -17.10 -27.91
C ASN A 119 3.13 -17.54 -27.19
N GLY A 120 2.98 -18.31 -26.09
CA GLY A 120 4.10 -18.78 -25.28
C GLY A 120 4.70 -17.73 -24.33
N GLN A 121 4.10 -16.53 -24.22
CA GLN A 121 4.57 -15.47 -23.34
C GLN A 121 3.52 -15.17 -22.25
N THR A 122 3.96 -15.10 -20.99
CA THR A 122 3.14 -14.65 -19.85
C THR A 122 3.41 -13.21 -19.46
N PHE A 123 4.45 -12.61 -20.05
CA PHE A 123 4.86 -11.24 -19.86
C PHE A 123 4.74 -10.49 -21.18
N LEU A 124 3.93 -9.44 -21.20
CA LEU A 124 3.66 -8.63 -22.39
C LEU A 124 4.00 -7.16 -22.07
N LYS A 125 4.54 -6.46 -23.06
CA LYS A 125 4.84 -5.03 -22.94
C LYS A 125 4.36 -4.31 -24.19
N GLY A 126 3.55 -3.25 -24.02
CA GLY A 126 2.89 -2.57 -25.13
C GLY A 126 2.23 -1.26 -24.71
N ARG A 127 1.52 -0.61 -25.62
CA ARG A 127 0.69 0.59 -25.38
C ARG A 127 -0.74 0.32 -25.84
#